data_AF-A0A089HPJ1-F1
#
_entry.id   AF-A0A089HPJ1-F1
#
_cell.length_a   1.000
_cell.length_b   1.000
_cell.length_c   1.000
_cell.angle_alpha   90.00
_cell.angle_beta   90.00
_cell.angle_gamma   90.00
#
_symmetry.space_group_name_H-M   'P 1'
#
loop_
_entity.id
_entity.type
_entity.pdbx_description
1 polymer ?
#
loop_
_entity_poly.entity_id
_entity_poly.type
_entity_poly.pdbx_seq_one_letter_code
_entity_poly.pdbx_strand_id
1 'polypeptide(L)'
;MLHPVSLIIPFLILLPNLMFFRFQPRNGPNQAEEKGSPILSAAEGVGRLGVFIIPIFSSVHIEHSYEVISLIGMIISLLLYYIGWIRYFGRGREYSLLFAPMIGIPVPLAVSPVLYFLFGSVVLHSVYLLICGVILAIGHIPNSLISYKKDV
;
A
#
# COMPACT_ATOMS: atom_id res chain seq x y z
N MET A 1 -21.32 14.74 -2.65
CA MET A 1 -21.35 14.48 -4.12
C MET A 1 -20.29 13.42 -4.41
N LEU A 2 -20.52 12.52 -5.35
CA LEU A 2 -19.51 11.50 -5.70
C LEU A 2 -18.39 12.18 -6.51
N HIS A 3 -17.13 11.97 -6.12
CA HIS A 3 -15.96 12.52 -6.80
C HIS A 3 -15.18 11.37 -7.47
N PRO A 4 -15.57 10.97 -8.70
CA PRO A 4 -14.94 9.83 -9.38
C PRO A 4 -13.46 10.08 -9.71
N VAL A 5 -13.02 11.34 -9.80
CA VAL A 5 -11.61 11.69 -10.00
C VAL A 5 -10.72 11.18 -8.86
N SER A 6 -11.24 11.15 -7.63
CA SER A 6 -10.52 10.67 -6.46
C SER A 6 -10.24 9.16 -6.50
N LEU A 7 -10.92 8.38 -7.35
CA LEU A 7 -10.61 6.96 -7.57
C LEU A 7 -9.26 6.73 -8.24
N ILE A 8 -8.68 7.76 -8.87
CA ILE A 8 -7.34 7.64 -9.46
C ILE A 8 -6.31 7.29 -8.39
N ILE A 9 -6.47 7.80 -7.17
CA ILE A 9 -5.56 7.61 -6.04
C ILE A 9 -5.40 6.12 -5.71
N PRO A 10 -6.45 5.38 -5.30
CA PRO A 10 -6.32 3.95 -5.04
C PRO A 10 -6.02 3.15 -6.32
N PHE A 11 -6.43 3.62 -7.50
CA PHE A 11 -6.17 2.93 -8.76
C PHE A 11 -4.67 2.88 -9.14
N LEU A 12 -3.91 3.94 -8.85
CA LEU A 12 -2.46 3.97 -9.11
C LEU A 12 -1.71 2.91 -8.27
N ILE A 13 -2.14 2.69 -7.03
CA ILE A 13 -1.60 1.61 -6.19
C ILE A 13 -2.12 0.23 -6.66
N LEU A 14 -3.33 0.15 -7.20
CA LEU A 14 -3.90 -1.12 -7.68
C LEU A 14 -3.19 -1.67 -8.93
N LEU A 15 -2.70 -0.80 -9.81
CA LEU A 15 -2.12 -1.17 -11.11
C LEU A 15 -1.02 -2.25 -11.00
N PRO A 16 0.05 -2.07 -10.20
CA PRO A 16 1.08 -3.08 -10.08
C PRO A 16 0.61 -4.34 -9.33
N ASN A 17 -0.29 -4.18 -8.36
CA ASN A 17 -0.91 -5.32 -7.65
C ASN A 17 -1.70 -6.23 -8.61
N LEU A 18 -2.37 -5.67 -9.64
CA LEU A 18 -3.03 -6.46 -10.67
C LEU A 18 -2.02 -7.22 -11.54
N MET A 19 -0.88 -6.61 -11.86
CA MET A 19 0.20 -7.30 -12.56
C MET A 19 0.73 -8.48 -11.75
N PHE A 20 0.85 -8.34 -10.43
CA PHE A 20 1.25 -9.45 -9.54
C PHE A 20 0.28 -10.63 -9.58
N PHE A 21 -1.03 -10.36 -9.53
CA PHE A 21 -2.02 -11.43 -9.62
C PHE A 21 -1.89 -12.23 -10.94
N ARG A 22 -1.54 -11.54 -12.03
CA ARG A 22 -1.30 -12.16 -13.34
C ARG A 22 0.05 -12.90 -13.43
N PHE A 23 1.07 -12.41 -12.73
CA PHE A 23 2.45 -12.89 -12.73
C PHE A 23 2.86 -13.35 -11.34
N GLN A 24 2.28 -14.47 -10.91
CA GLN A 24 2.56 -15.05 -9.59
C GLN A 24 4.06 -15.31 -9.35
N PRO A 25 4.52 -15.22 -8.09
CA PRO A 25 5.91 -15.48 -7.72
C PRO A 25 6.33 -16.90 -8.15
N ARG A 26 7.56 -17.02 -8.65
CA ARG A 26 8.06 -18.28 -9.22
C ARG A 26 8.33 -19.35 -8.16
N ASN A 27 8.61 -18.92 -6.94
CA ASN A 27 8.71 -19.75 -5.75
C ASN A 27 7.56 -19.33 -4.83
N GLY A 28 6.46 -20.08 -4.85
CA GLY A 28 5.35 -19.83 -3.94
C GLY A 28 5.73 -20.26 -2.52
N PRO A 29 5.28 -19.56 -1.47
CA PRO A 29 5.44 -20.04 -0.10
C PRO A 29 4.73 -21.39 0.05
N ASN A 30 5.24 -22.24 0.94
CA ASN A 30 4.47 -23.37 1.44
C ASN A 30 3.21 -22.79 2.13
N GLN A 31 2.08 -22.79 1.42
CA GLN A 31 0.79 -22.18 1.80
C GLN A 31 0.24 -22.67 3.16
N ALA A 32 0.88 -23.65 3.79
CA ALA A 32 0.48 -24.22 5.07
C ALA A 32 0.77 -23.33 6.30
N GLU A 33 1.63 -22.30 6.20
CA GLU A 33 2.09 -21.52 7.36
C GLU A 33 1.70 -20.04 7.39
N GLU A 34 0.94 -19.56 6.40
CA GLU A 34 0.45 -18.18 6.25
C GLU A 34 -0.67 -17.78 7.24
N LYS A 35 -0.81 -18.46 8.38
CA LYS A 35 -1.72 -18.02 9.43
C LYS A 35 -1.06 -16.93 10.26
N GLY A 36 -0.97 -15.73 9.69
CA GLY A 36 -0.93 -14.51 10.50
C GLY A 36 -2.15 -14.45 11.42
N SER A 37 -2.10 -13.63 12.48
CA SER A 37 -3.24 -13.50 13.38
C SER A 37 -4.50 -13.10 12.59
N PRO A 38 -5.64 -13.80 12.75
CA PRO A 38 -6.85 -13.52 11.96
C PRO A 38 -7.35 -12.08 12.17
N ILE A 39 -7.06 -11.51 13.35
CA ILE A 39 -7.38 -10.12 13.69
C ILE A 39 -6.59 -9.14 12.81
N LEU A 40 -5.31 -9.44 12.55
CA LEU A 40 -4.43 -8.57 11.78
C LEU A 40 -4.79 -8.59 10.28
N SER A 41 -5.12 -9.78 9.78
CA SER A 41 -5.64 -9.95 8.41
C SER A 41 -7.01 -9.30 8.21
N ALA A 42 -7.89 -9.37 9.23
CA ALA A 42 -9.17 -8.66 9.21
C ALA A 42 -8.97 -7.15 9.21
N ALA A 43 -8.06 -6.63 10.05
CA ALA A 43 -7.71 -5.21 10.08
C ALA A 43 -7.17 -4.74 8.71
N GLU A 44 -6.29 -5.51 8.09
CA GLU A 44 -5.78 -5.23 6.74
C GLU A 44 -6.92 -5.21 5.70
N GLY A 45 -7.82 -6.18 5.74
CA GLY A 45 -8.98 -6.24 4.83
C GLY A 45 -9.90 -5.04 4.97
N VAL A 46 -10.25 -4.67 6.21
CA VAL A 46 -11.10 -3.51 6.51
C VAL A 46 -10.40 -2.21 6.10
N GLY A 47 -9.11 -2.06 6.43
CA GLY A 47 -8.31 -0.92 6.02
C GLY A 47 -8.24 -0.79 4.50
N ARG A 48 -8.03 -1.90 3.80
CA ARG A 48 -7.97 -1.94 2.33
C ARG A 48 -9.30 -1.52 1.70
N LEU A 49 -10.42 -2.05 2.17
CA LEU A 49 -11.74 -1.63 1.67
C LEU A 49 -11.98 -0.14 1.94
N GLY A 50 -11.61 0.33 3.12
CA GLY A 50 -11.71 1.74 3.51
C GLY A 50 -10.93 2.66 2.58
N VAL A 51 -9.65 2.38 2.31
CA VAL A 51 -8.82 3.25 1.44
C VAL A 51 -9.26 3.25 -0.04
N PHE A 52 -10.03 2.25 -0.49
CA PHE A 52 -10.63 2.23 -1.83
C PHE A 52 -11.97 2.98 -1.89
N ILE A 53 -12.82 2.84 -0.86
CA ILE A 53 -14.19 3.37 -0.89
C ILE A 53 -14.23 4.84 -0.45
N ILE A 54 -13.47 5.21 0.59
CA ILE A 54 -13.54 6.55 1.18
C ILE A 54 -13.17 7.67 0.18
N PRO A 55 -12.15 7.54 -0.68
CA PRO A 55 -11.81 8.60 -1.64
C PRO A 55 -12.97 8.99 -2.57
N ILE A 56 -13.91 8.09 -2.85
CA ILE A 56 -15.08 8.35 -3.71
C ILE A 56 -15.95 9.50 -3.15
N PHE A 57 -15.98 9.64 -1.82
CA PHE A 57 -16.78 10.63 -1.12
C PHE A 57 -16.00 11.89 -0.75
N SER A 58 -14.71 11.95 -1.09
CA SER A 58 -13.83 13.05 -0.71
C SER A 58 -13.34 13.80 -1.95
N SER A 59 -13.39 15.13 -1.89
CA SER A 59 -12.85 16.01 -2.93
C SER A 59 -11.35 16.23 -2.72
N VAL A 60 -10.63 16.34 -3.83
CA VAL A 60 -9.20 16.68 -3.83
C VAL A 60 -9.07 18.20 -3.66
N HIS A 61 -8.31 18.64 -2.67
CA HIS A 61 -7.98 20.04 -2.42
C HIS A 61 -6.47 20.24 -2.61
N ILE A 62 -6.09 21.31 -3.32
CA ILE A 62 -4.69 21.71 -3.58
C ILE A 62 -4.54 23.24 -3.46
N GLU A 63 -5.27 23.84 -2.53
CA GLU A 63 -5.28 25.28 -2.28
C GLU A 63 -4.22 25.70 -1.26
N HIS A 64 -3.88 24.83 -0.30
CA HIS A 64 -2.94 25.16 0.77
C HIS A 64 -1.57 24.50 0.61
N SER A 65 -0.53 25.15 1.16
CA SER A 65 0.84 24.63 1.13
C SER A 65 0.99 23.24 1.75
N TYR A 66 0.21 22.91 2.80
CA TYR A 66 0.26 21.58 3.42
C TYR A 66 -0.34 20.48 2.53
N GLU A 67 -1.33 20.81 1.70
CA GLU A 67 -1.90 19.89 0.71
C GLU A 67 -0.88 19.61 -0.40
N VAL A 68 -0.17 20.65 -0.87
CA VAL A 68 0.91 20.52 -1.86
C VAL A 68 2.06 19.66 -1.32
N ILE A 69 2.50 19.89 -0.09
CA ILE A 69 3.54 19.08 0.56
C ILE A 69 3.10 17.61 0.66
N SER A 70 1.85 17.38 1.03
CA SER A 70 1.29 16.03 1.11
C SER A 70 1.22 15.37 -0.27
N LEU A 71 0.86 16.12 -1.31
CA LEU A 71 0.85 15.63 -2.69
C LEU A 71 2.26 15.25 -3.17
N ILE A 72 3.29 16.01 -2.81
CA ILE A 72 4.69 15.63 -3.05
C ILE A 72 5.01 14.32 -2.30
N GLY A 73 4.58 14.19 -1.05
CA GLY A 73 4.73 12.96 -0.27
C GLY A 73 4.06 11.74 -0.91
N MET A 74 2.87 11.92 -1.49
CA MET A 74 2.19 10.89 -2.28
C MET A 74 3.02 10.47 -3.49
N ILE A 75 3.53 11.43 -4.26
CA ILE A 75 4.34 11.14 -5.46
C ILE A 75 5.60 10.36 -5.09
N ILE A 76 6.32 10.77 -4.04
CA ILE A 76 7.53 10.08 -3.57
C ILE A 76 7.18 8.65 -3.14
N SER A 77 6.11 8.47 -2.36
CA SER A 77 5.65 7.15 -1.91
C SER A 77 5.30 6.25 -3.09
N LEU A 78 4.63 6.79 -4.10
CA LEU A 78 4.27 6.04 -5.30
C LEU A 78 5.51 5.66 -6.13
N LEU A 79 6.49 6.55 -6.25
CA LEU A 79 7.75 6.25 -6.93
C LEU A 79 8.51 5.12 -6.23
N LEU A 80 8.61 5.16 -4.90
CA LEU A 80 9.21 4.07 -4.12
C LEU A 80 8.49 2.74 -4.34
N TYR A 81 7.16 2.77 -4.38
CA TYR A 81 6.33 1.60 -4.67
C TYR A 81 6.63 1.03 -6.07
N TYR A 82 6.68 1.87 -7.10
CA TYR A 82 6.98 1.43 -8.47
C TYR A 82 8.42 0.94 -8.63
N ILE A 83 9.40 1.57 -7.98
CA ILE A 83 10.78 1.08 -7.95
C ILE A 83 10.84 -0.31 -7.31
N GLY A 84 10.09 -0.54 -6.23
CA GLY A 84 9.95 -1.85 -5.61
C GLY A 84 9.41 -2.92 -6.57
N TRP A 85 8.37 -2.58 -7.34
CA TRP A 85 7.82 -3.46 -8.36
C TRP A 85 8.77 -3.73 -9.52
N ILE A 86 9.45 -2.71 -10.04
CA ILE A 86 10.45 -2.86 -11.10
C ILE A 86 11.58 -3.77 -10.62
N ARG A 87 12.05 -3.61 -9.38
CA ARG A 87 13.03 -4.50 -8.76
C ARG A 87 12.51 -5.94 -8.68
N TYR A 88 11.26 -6.15 -8.27
CA TYR A 88 10.63 -7.46 -8.20
C TYR A 88 10.53 -8.15 -9.57
N PHE A 89 9.97 -7.47 -10.57
CA PHE A 89 9.80 -8.01 -11.92
C PHE A 89 11.14 -8.20 -12.64
N GLY A 90 12.07 -7.25 -12.49
CA GLY A 90 13.39 -7.28 -13.13
C GLY A 90 14.33 -8.33 -12.56
N ARG A 91 14.15 -8.75 -11.30
CA ARG A 91 14.97 -9.80 -10.66
C ARG A 91 14.29 -11.18 -10.66
N GLY A 92 13.34 -11.42 -11.56
CA GLY A 92 12.82 -12.76 -11.80
C GLY A 92 11.68 -13.20 -10.88
N ARG A 93 11.00 -12.26 -10.19
CA ARG A 93 9.81 -12.52 -9.37
C ARG A 93 10.04 -13.45 -8.18
N GLU A 94 11.17 -13.31 -7.50
CA GLU A 94 11.42 -14.01 -6.24
C GLU A 94 10.53 -13.46 -5.12
N TYR A 95 9.89 -14.36 -4.37
CA TYR A 95 8.96 -14.01 -3.28
C TYR A 95 9.65 -13.19 -2.17
N SER A 96 10.88 -13.54 -1.83
CA SER A 96 11.71 -12.81 -0.85
C SER A 96 11.93 -11.34 -1.22
N LEU A 97 11.91 -10.99 -2.51
CA LEU A 97 12.09 -9.61 -2.97
C LEU A 97 10.87 -8.72 -2.74
N LEU A 98 9.68 -9.28 -2.51
CA LEU A 98 8.50 -8.52 -2.09
C LEU A 98 8.71 -7.90 -0.70
N PHE A 99 9.45 -8.63 0.14
CA PHE A 99 9.71 -8.28 1.51
C PHE A 99 11.15 -7.82 1.76
N ALA A 100 12.01 -7.89 0.75
CA ALA A 100 13.41 -7.53 0.90
C ALA A 100 13.54 -6.03 1.18
N PRO A 101 14.41 -5.64 2.14
CA PRO A 101 14.62 -4.25 2.45
C PRO A 101 15.13 -3.47 1.23
N MET A 102 14.74 -2.20 1.14
CA MET A 102 15.21 -1.26 0.12
C MET A 102 15.47 0.09 0.79
N ILE A 103 16.70 0.61 0.64
CA ILE A 103 17.10 1.92 1.19
C ILE A 103 16.77 2.02 2.71
N GLY A 104 17.07 0.95 3.46
CA GLY A 104 16.82 0.89 4.91
C GLY A 104 15.36 0.69 5.34
N ILE A 105 14.40 0.63 4.41
CA ILE A 105 12.99 0.32 4.71
C ILE A 105 12.83 -1.20 4.66
N PRO A 106 12.34 -1.86 5.74
CA PRO A 106 12.29 -3.31 5.81
C PRO A 106 11.28 -3.92 4.85
N VAL A 107 10.10 -3.31 4.63
CA VAL A 107 9.11 -3.78 3.65
C VAL A 107 8.62 -2.61 2.79
N PRO A 108 9.41 -2.19 1.78
CA PRO A 108 9.12 -0.97 1.01
C PRO A 108 7.78 -1.05 0.27
N LEU A 109 7.41 -2.23 -0.24
CA LEU A 109 6.16 -2.44 -0.98
C LEU A 109 4.90 -2.37 -0.10
N ALA A 110 4.99 -2.67 1.20
CA ALA A 110 3.88 -2.54 2.15
C ALA A 110 3.82 -1.14 2.78
N VAL A 111 4.98 -0.54 3.06
CA VAL A 111 5.06 0.80 3.68
C VAL A 111 4.64 1.90 2.69
N SER A 112 5.00 1.77 1.41
CA SER A 112 4.74 2.81 0.41
C SER A 112 3.24 3.10 0.18
N PRO A 113 2.35 2.09 0.01
CA PRO A 113 0.91 2.31 -0.06
C PRO A 113 0.33 2.96 1.20
N VAL A 114 0.82 2.57 2.37
CA VAL A 114 0.38 3.15 3.65
C VAL A 114 0.70 4.64 3.69
N LEU A 115 1.96 5.02 3.42
CA LEU A 115 2.37 6.43 3.35
C LEU A 115 1.56 7.19 2.30
N TYR A 116 1.34 6.59 1.13
CA TYR A 116 0.54 7.17 0.06
C TYR A 116 -0.88 7.51 0.51
N PHE A 117 -1.58 6.60 1.20
CA PHE A 117 -2.93 6.87 1.70
C PHE A 117 -2.95 7.83 2.89
N LEU A 118 -1.93 7.83 3.75
CA LEU A 118 -1.81 8.81 4.84
C LEU A 118 -1.65 10.24 4.29
N PHE A 119 -0.75 10.46 3.33
CA PHE A 119 -0.65 11.76 2.66
C PHE A 119 -1.91 12.09 1.85
N GLY A 120 -2.51 11.09 1.19
CA GLY A 120 -3.78 11.22 0.49
C GLY A 120 -4.92 11.69 1.39
N SER A 121 -4.95 11.27 2.66
CA SER A 121 -5.95 11.73 3.64
C SER A 121 -5.90 13.23 3.90
N VAL A 122 -4.71 13.83 3.84
CA VAL A 122 -4.51 15.27 3.96
C VAL A 122 -5.01 15.98 2.71
N VAL A 123 -4.65 15.50 1.51
CA VAL A 123 -5.10 16.07 0.23
C VAL A 123 -6.63 15.96 0.04
N LEU A 124 -7.23 14.88 0.56
CA LEU A 124 -8.67 14.64 0.49
C LEU A 124 -9.45 15.23 1.67
N HIS A 125 -8.75 15.86 2.63
CA HIS A 125 -9.33 16.40 3.88
C HIS A 125 -10.25 15.39 4.60
N SER A 126 -9.87 14.12 4.57
CA SER A 126 -10.73 13.01 4.98
C SER A 126 -10.16 12.29 6.19
N VAL A 127 -10.73 12.61 7.37
CA VAL A 127 -10.38 11.93 8.63
C VAL A 127 -10.67 10.42 8.54
N TYR A 128 -11.73 10.03 7.81
CA TYR A 128 -12.04 8.62 7.59
C TYR A 128 -10.93 7.91 6.80
N LEU A 129 -10.36 8.56 5.78
CA LEU A 129 -9.26 7.98 5.02
C LEU A 129 -8.00 7.83 5.88
N LEU A 130 -7.75 8.79 6.77
CA LEU A 130 -6.66 8.72 7.74
C LEU A 130 -6.83 7.51 8.65
N ILE A 131 -8.02 7.33 9.24
CA ILE A 131 -8.32 6.18 10.12
C ILE A 131 -8.13 4.87 9.36
N CYS A 132 -8.67 4.74 8.15
CA CYS A 132 -8.50 3.54 7.33
C CYS A 132 -7.04 3.29 6.96
N GLY A 133 -6.28 4.33 6.65
CA GLY A 133 -4.84 4.26 6.37
C GLY A 133 -4.03 3.77 7.58
N VAL A 134 -4.38 4.22 8.80
CA VAL A 134 -3.75 3.75 10.04
C VAL A 134 -4.11 2.30 10.34
N ILE A 135 -5.38 1.90 10.17
CA ILE A 135 -5.81 0.51 10.34
C ILE A 135 -5.07 -0.39 9.33
N LEU A 136 -4.94 0.05 8.09
CA LEU A 136 -4.15 -0.64 7.06
C LEU A 136 -2.67 -0.73 7.46
N ALA A 137 -2.08 0.35 7.98
CA ALA A 137 -0.69 0.35 8.46
C ALA A 137 -0.45 -0.71 9.54
N ILE A 138 -1.35 -0.76 10.53
CA ILE A 138 -1.28 -1.69 11.66
C ILE A 138 -1.44 -3.13 11.18
N GLY A 139 -2.31 -3.40 10.22
CA GLY A 139 -2.50 -4.73 9.64
C GLY A 139 -1.35 -5.17 8.74
N HIS A 140 -1.03 -4.34 7.76
CA HIS A 140 -0.25 -4.71 6.58
C HIS A 140 1.26 -4.76 6.84
N ILE A 141 1.80 -3.85 7.66
CA ILE A 141 3.25 -3.79 7.94
C ILE A 141 3.71 -5.00 8.78
N PRO A 142 3.06 -5.34 9.93
CA PRO A 142 3.50 -6.47 10.74
C PRO A 142 3.24 -7.82 10.05
N ASN A 143 2.13 -7.99 9.33
CA ASN A 143 1.88 -9.20 8.52
C ASN A 143 3.02 -9.41 7.51
N SER A 144 3.45 -8.34 6.85
CA SER A 144 4.53 -8.41 5.86
C SER A 144 5.89 -8.68 6.49
N LEU A 145 6.18 -8.11 7.67
CA LEU A 145 7.41 -8.38 8.42
C LEU A 145 7.49 -9.81 8.96
N ILE A 146 6.36 -10.36 9.43
CA ILE A 146 6.27 -11.75 9.88
C ILE A 146 6.53 -12.69 8.70
N SER A 147 5.98 -12.38 7.53
CA SER A 147 6.21 -13.15 6.30
C SER A 147 7.69 -13.11 5.90
N TYR A 148 8.33 -11.93 5.90
CA TYR A 148 9.76 -11.79 5.62
C TYR A 148 10.65 -12.66 6.52
N LYS A 149 10.41 -12.64 7.84
CA LYS A 149 11.21 -13.39 8.81
C LYS A 149 11.06 -14.90 8.69
N LYS A 150 10.01 -15.40 8.03
CA LYS A 150 9.80 -16.83 7.79
C LYS A 150 10.47 -17.33 6.51
N ASP A 151 10.71 -16.44 5.55
CA ASP A 151 11.33 -16.79 4.25
C ASP A 151 12.87 -16.63 4.21
N VAL A 152 13.47 -15.94 5.21
CA VAL A 152 14.93 -15.77 5.37
C VAL A 152 15.47 -16.79 6.35
#